data_AF-A0A6C0Y0N1-F1
#
_entry.id   AF-A0A6C0Y0N1-F1
#
_cell.length_a   1.000
_cell.length_b   1.000
_cell.length_c   1.000
_cell.angle_alpha   90.00
_cell.angle_beta   90.00
_cell.angle_gamma   90.00
#
_symmetry.space_group_name_H-M   'P 1'
#
loop_
_entity.id
_entity.type
_entity.pdbx_description
1 polymer ?
#
loop_
_entity_poly.entity_id
_entity_poly.type
_entity_poly.pdbx_seq_one_letter_code
_entity_poly.pdbx_strand_id
1 'polypeptide(L)'
;MSVENSLLGKDTQYPTTYQPDVLFPIARAEAREKYVHVAGVQQGKDWWHVFEMSWLNAAGVPQVAIGRIHLPATSPNLIESKSLKLYFNSLNFSTFASTDALINTVEQDLSAAAQAQVNLELLSVDDLAISHPEGICIDDLSPTRLENHPDASLLQHDAEQDEQVEVQLYSHLLRSNCPVTGQPDWGTVFIRYQGKKPCYRSILAYIISYRQHNGFHEQCVEQMFADIWQNLNPEKLMVYATYTRRGGLDINPCRVSDLTWMPRPIRLARQ
;
A
#
# COMPACT_ATOMS: atom_id res chain seq x y z
N MET A 1 13.65 9.55 11.68
CA MET A 1 12.85 10.35 12.65
C MET A 1 11.84 9.42 13.32
N SER A 2 11.49 9.62 14.59
CA SER A 2 10.45 8.81 15.26
C SER A 2 9.05 9.22 14.79
N VAL A 3 8.12 8.26 14.67
CA VAL A 3 6.73 8.50 14.19
C VAL A 3 5.99 9.55 15.05
N GLU A 4 6.36 9.72 16.31
CA GLU A 4 5.79 10.71 17.24
C GLU A 4 5.96 12.17 16.76
N ASN A 5 6.96 12.43 15.92
CA ASN A 5 7.20 13.74 15.31
C ASN A 5 6.30 14.02 14.09
N SER A 6 5.52 13.04 13.62
CA SER A 6 4.54 13.25 12.55
C SER A 6 3.41 14.20 12.99
N LEU A 7 2.76 14.84 12.02
CA LEU A 7 1.56 15.64 12.22
C LEU A 7 0.29 14.79 12.39
N LEU A 8 0.33 13.45 12.27
CA LEU A 8 -0.87 12.62 12.46
C LEU A 8 -1.52 12.86 13.83
N GLY A 9 -2.85 12.95 13.84
CA GLY A 9 -3.64 13.15 15.06
C GLY A 9 -3.56 14.56 15.68
N LYS A 10 -2.76 15.48 15.12
CA LYS A 10 -2.63 16.88 15.59
C LYS A 10 -3.51 17.85 14.78
N ASP A 11 -3.94 18.96 15.37
CA ASP A 11 -4.56 20.08 14.64
C ASP A 11 -3.58 20.60 13.58
N THR A 12 -4.09 20.96 12.40
CA THR A 12 -3.24 21.27 11.25
C THR A 12 -3.77 22.47 10.48
N GLN A 13 -2.91 23.46 10.28
CA GLN A 13 -3.15 24.55 9.33
C GLN A 13 -2.80 24.07 7.93
N TYR A 14 -3.70 24.30 6.97
CA TYR A 14 -3.47 23.92 5.58
C TYR A 14 -2.52 24.92 4.90
N PRO A 15 -1.46 24.46 4.24
CA PRO A 15 -0.53 25.35 3.57
C PRO A 15 -1.20 26.04 2.38
N THR A 16 -0.97 27.35 2.25
CA THR A 16 -1.39 28.16 1.10
C THR A 16 -0.21 28.51 0.18
N THR A 17 0.97 28.04 0.52
CA THR A 17 2.21 28.19 -0.24
C THR A 17 2.88 26.84 -0.36
N TYR A 18 3.66 26.65 -1.42
CA TYR A 18 4.46 25.44 -1.63
C TYR A 18 5.39 25.15 -0.43
N GLN A 19 5.30 23.92 0.11
CA GLN A 19 6.02 23.49 1.31
C GLN A 19 6.52 22.04 1.20
N PRO A 20 7.69 21.78 0.56
CA PRO A 20 8.24 20.43 0.44
C PRO A 20 8.70 19.85 1.78
N ASP A 21 9.16 20.68 2.72
CA ASP A 21 9.68 20.27 4.02
C ASP A 21 8.63 19.67 4.96
N VAL A 22 7.33 19.74 4.60
CA VAL A 22 6.26 19.09 5.37
C VAL A 22 6.29 17.56 5.23
N LEU A 23 6.92 17.04 4.17
CA LEU A 23 7.03 15.61 3.91
C LEU A 23 7.75 14.91 5.06
N PHE A 24 7.13 13.84 5.59
CA PHE A 24 7.64 13.12 6.73
C PHE A 24 8.02 11.68 6.34
N PRO A 25 9.32 11.38 6.17
CA PRO A 25 9.78 10.03 5.88
C PRO A 25 9.77 9.14 7.13
N ILE A 26 9.32 7.90 6.94
CA ILE A 26 9.35 6.84 7.96
C ILE A 26 10.27 5.73 7.47
N ALA A 27 11.29 5.42 8.25
CA ALA A 27 12.25 4.37 7.90
C ALA A 27 11.58 3.00 7.87
N ARG A 28 11.83 2.23 6.81
CA ARG A 28 11.32 0.85 6.70
C ARG A 28 12.11 -0.15 7.52
N ALA A 29 13.39 0.15 7.80
CA ALA A 29 14.34 -0.76 8.42
C ALA A 29 13.82 -1.34 9.75
N GLU A 30 13.32 -0.48 10.64
CA GLU A 30 12.85 -0.87 11.99
C GLU A 30 11.72 -1.90 11.92
N ALA A 31 10.72 -1.69 11.06
CA ALA A 31 9.62 -2.64 10.89
C ALA A 31 10.08 -3.95 10.22
N ARG A 32 11.09 -3.86 9.34
CA ARG A 32 11.65 -4.98 8.58
C ARG A 32 12.59 -5.87 9.38
N GLU A 33 13.09 -5.45 10.54
CA GLU A 33 14.01 -6.25 11.36
C GLU A 33 13.49 -7.66 11.63
N LYS A 34 12.17 -7.79 11.82
CA LYS A 34 11.48 -9.07 12.10
C LYS A 34 11.54 -10.07 10.94
N TYR A 35 11.70 -9.61 9.71
CA TYR A 35 11.66 -10.43 8.50
C TYR A 35 12.79 -10.09 7.51
N VAL A 36 13.91 -9.56 8.02
CA VAL A 36 15.10 -9.19 7.25
C VAL A 36 15.69 -10.34 6.43
N HIS A 37 15.44 -11.58 6.85
CA HIS A 37 15.91 -12.80 6.20
C HIS A 37 15.01 -13.26 5.02
N VAL A 38 13.88 -12.59 4.78
CA VAL A 38 12.96 -12.92 3.68
C VAL A 38 13.27 -12.05 2.45
N ALA A 39 14.02 -12.60 1.50
CA ALA A 39 14.56 -11.87 0.34
C ALA A 39 13.50 -11.19 -0.57
N GLY A 40 12.26 -11.67 -0.58
CA GLY A 40 11.17 -11.11 -1.40
C GLY A 40 10.51 -9.84 -0.83
N VAL A 41 10.64 -9.56 0.46
CA VAL A 41 9.87 -8.48 1.12
C VAL A 41 10.27 -7.07 0.66
N GLN A 42 11.46 -6.93 0.07
CA GLN A 42 11.93 -5.64 -0.46
C GLN A 42 11.62 -5.47 -1.96
N GLN A 43 11.20 -6.53 -2.64
CA GLN A 43 10.84 -6.50 -4.06
C GLN A 43 9.36 -6.15 -4.18
N GLY A 44 9.06 -5.03 -4.82
CA GLY A 44 7.70 -4.50 -4.79
C GLY A 44 7.60 -3.02 -5.11
N LYS A 45 6.37 -2.52 -5.02
CA LYS A 45 6.04 -1.09 -5.08
C LYS A 45 4.93 -0.79 -4.09
N ASP A 46 4.93 0.44 -3.58
CA ASP A 46 3.78 1.04 -2.95
C ASP A 46 3.19 2.03 -3.95
N TRP A 47 2.04 1.70 -4.52
CA TRP A 47 1.33 2.63 -5.39
C TRP A 47 0.38 3.49 -4.57
N TRP A 48 0.40 4.79 -4.81
CA TRP A 48 -0.57 5.70 -4.22
C TRP A 48 -1.43 6.32 -5.29
N HIS A 49 -2.72 6.46 -5.05
CA HIS A 49 -3.56 7.39 -5.81
C HIS A 49 -3.80 8.65 -4.98
N VAL A 50 -3.49 9.80 -5.57
CA VAL A 50 -3.74 11.14 -5.05
C VAL A 50 -4.94 11.70 -5.80
N PHE A 51 -6.12 11.57 -5.21
CA PHE A 51 -7.38 11.93 -5.88
C PHE A 51 -7.67 13.43 -5.85
N GLU A 52 -7.03 14.16 -4.94
CA GLU A 52 -7.27 15.57 -4.66
C GLU A 52 -6.07 16.42 -5.12
N MET A 53 -5.52 16.14 -6.30
CA MET A 53 -4.36 16.88 -6.82
C MET A 53 -4.80 18.09 -7.64
N SER A 54 -4.31 19.28 -7.27
CA SER A 54 -4.64 20.56 -7.93
C SER A 54 -3.45 21.54 -7.87
N TRP A 55 -3.33 22.40 -8.88
CA TRP A 55 -2.30 23.44 -8.99
C TRP A 55 -2.75 24.56 -9.94
N LEU A 56 -1.97 25.63 -10.08
CA LEU A 56 -2.24 26.69 -11.05
C LEU A 56 -1.33 26.57 -12.28
N ASN A 57 -1.88 26.73 -13.49
CA ASN A 57 -1.05 26.89 -14.68
C ASN A 57 -0.43 28.30 -14.75
N ALA A 58 0.41 28.56 -15.76
CA ALA A 58 1.10 29.86 -15.94
C ALA A 58 0.16 31.09 -16.03
N ALA A 59 -1.12 30.90 -16.36
CA ALA A 59 -2.14 31.95 -16.38
C ALA A 59 -2.92 32.09 -15.07
N GLY A 60 -2.56 31.32 -14.02
CA GLY A 60 -3.26 31.31 -12.74
C GLY A 60 -4.57 30.50 -12.75
N VAL A 61 -4.82 29.70 -13.79
CA VAL A 61 -6.05 28.89 -13.89
C VAL A 61 -5.85 27.55 -13.17
N PRO A 62 -6.75 27.17 -12.24
CA PRO A 62 -6.69 25.88 -11.57
C PRO A 62 -6.70 24.71 -12.56
N GLN A 63 -5.83 23.74 -12.31
CA GLN A 63 -5.72 22.48 -13.01
C GLN A 63 -6.00 21.34 -12.01
N VAL A 64 -6.54 20.23 -12.51
CA VAL A 64 -6.83 19.05 -11.69
C VAL A 64 -6.40 17.78 -12.41
N ALA A 65 -5.96 16.79 -11.66
CA ALA A 65 -5.66 15.45 -12.14
C ALA A 65 -5.69 14.45 -10.98
N ILE A 66 -5.66 13.17 -11.30
CA ILE A 66 -5.38 12.13 -10.31
C ILE A 66 -3.89 11.79 -10.43
N GLY A 67 -3.14 11.96 -9.36
CA GLY A 67 -1.75 11.54 -9.31
C GLY A 67 -1.65 10.05 -8.98
N ARG A 68 -0.78 9.31 -9.67
CA ARG A 68 -0.36 7.97 -9.28
C ARG A 68 1.12 7.95 -8.98
N ILE A 69 1.46 7.70 -7.72
CA ILE A 69 2.84 7.64 -7.26
C ILE A 69 3.33 6.20 -7.31
N HIS A 70 4.56 6.01 -7.78
CA HIS A 70 5.25 4.73 -7.80
C HIS A 70 6.46 4.80 -6.86
N LEU A 71 6.26 4.37 -5.61
CA LEU A 71 7.33 4.29 -4.62
C LEU A 71 7.93 2.87 -4.60
N PRO A 72 9.21 2.66 -4.96
CA PRO A 72 9.80 1.33 -4.91
C PRO A 72 9.87 0.80 -3.47
N ALA A 73 9.55 -0.49 -3.27
CA ALA A 73 9.65 -1.12 -1.95
C ALA A 73 11.11 -1.24 -1.45
N THR A 74 12.10 -1.06 -2.33
CA THR A 74 13.52 -0.95 -1.97
C THR A 74 13.90 0.40 -1.36
N SER A 75 13.00 1.39 -1.36
CA SER A 75 13.23 2.69 -0.73
C SER A 75 13.58 2.55 0.76
N PRO A 76 14.59 3.29 1.26
CA PRO A 76 14.88 3.33 2.70
C PRO A 76 13.68 3.81 3.53
N ASN A 77 12.90 4.75 2.99
CA ASN A 77 11.77 5.35 3.69
C ASN A 77 10.45 5.17 2.90
N LEU A 78 9.37 4.93 3.63
CA LEU A 78 8.02 5.24 3.16
C LEU A 78 7.68 6.71 3.51
N ILE A 79 6.63 7.25 2.90
CA ILE A 79 6.18 8.63 3.17
C ILE A 79 4.88 8.57 3.97
N GLU A 80 4.81 9.31 5.06
CA GLU A 80 3.63 9.36 5.92
C GLU A 80 2.45 10.05 5.20
N SER A 81 1.32 9.34 5.07
CA SER A 81 0.09 9.76 4.38
C SER A 81 -0.42 11.20 4.63
N LYS A 82 -0.45 11.69 5.88
CA LYS A 82 -0.92 13.04 6.22
C LYS A 82 0.11 14.09 5.78
N SER A 83 1.40 13.83 5.98
CA SER A 83 2.46 14.69 5.45
C SER A 83 2.37 14.82 3.93
N LEU A 84 2.09 13.71 3.24
CA LEU A 84 1.91 13.68 1.78
C LEU A 84 0.67 14.46 1.35
N LYS A 85 -0.44 14.34 2.09
CA LYS A 85 -1.64 15.17 1.87
C LYS A 85 -1.33 16.66 1.97
N LEU A 86 -0.62 17.08 3.02
CA LEU A 86 -0.29 18.48 3.24
C LEU A 86 0.65 19.01 2.15
N TYR A 87 1.59 18.18 1.72
CA TYR A 87 2.46 18.48 0.59
C TYR A 87 1.65 18.77 -0.68
N PHE A 88 0.74 17.88 -1.09
CA PHE A 88 -0.11 18.13 -2.27
C PHE A 88 -1.03 19.34 -2.09
N ASN A 89 -1.58 19.56 -0.89
CA ASN A 89 -2.38 20.75 -0.62
C ASN A 89 -1.58 22.06 -0.77
N SER A 90 -0.26 22.02 -0.53
CA SER A 90 0.63 23.17 -0.71
C SER A 90 0.78 23.57 -2.20
N LEU A 91 0.48 22.64 -3.12
CA LEU A 91 0.52 22.87 -4.57
C LEU A 91 -0.72 23.60 -5.09
N ASN A 92 -1.85 23.56 -4.37
CA ASN A 92 -3.15 24.09 -4.81
C ASN A 92 -3.12 25.57 -5.24
N PHE A 93 -2.21 26.37 -4.66
CA PHE A 93 -2.05 27.80 -4.94
C PHE A 93 -0.73 28.12 -5.65
N SER A 94 0.02 27.09 -6.04
CA SER A 94 1.35 27.22 -6.63
C SER A 94 1.24 27.20 -8.16
N THR A 95 1.92 28.13 -8.82
CA THR A 95 1.92 28.25 -10.28
C THR A 95 3.06 27.46 -10.90
N PHE A 96 2.74 26.62 -11.88
CA PHE A 96 3.71 25.85 -12.66
C PHE A 96 3.67 26.26 -14.14
N ALA A 97 4.86 26.33 -14.75
CA ALA A 97 5.01 26.70 -16.16
C ALA A 97 4.43 25.64 -17.11
N SER A 98 4.47 24.36 -16.71
CA SER A 98 3.91 23.24 -17.45
C SER A 98 3.59 22.08 -16.50
N THR A 99 2.86 21.09 -17.02
CA THR A 99 2.63 19.81 -16.32
C THR A 99 3.94 19.09 -16.05
N ASP A 100 4.90 19.12 -16.98
CA ASP A 100 6.22 18.50 -16.76
C ASP A 100 6.99 19.18 -15.62
N ALA A 101 6.88 20.50 -15.47
CA ALA A 101 7.50 21.21 -14.35
C ALA A 101 6.92 20.76 -13.00
N LEU A 102 5.60 20.59 -12.92
CA LEU A 102 4.94 20.03 -11.74
C LEU A 102 5.44 18.61 -11.45
N ILE A 103 5.42 17.72 -12.45
CA ILE A 103 5.86 16.33 -12.29
C ILE A 103 7.30 16.28 -11.78
N ASN A 104 8.22 17.01 -12.42
CA ASN A 104 9.63 17.04 -12.02
C ASN A 104 9.82 17.53 -10.58
N THR A 105 9.08 18.57 -10.17
CA THR A 105 9.12 19.07 -8.79
C THR A 105 8.66 18.00 -7.80
N VAL A 106 7.51 17.38 -8.05
CA VAL A 106 6.96 16.35 -7.17
C VAL A 106 7.86 15.12 -7.10
N GLU A 107 8.34 14.62 -8.24
CA GLU A 107 9.27 13.49 -8.27
C GLU A 107 10.56 13.81 -7.50
N GLN A 108 11.11 15.02 -7.61
CA GLN A 108 12.30 15.44 -6.88
C GLN A 108 12.07 15.42 -5.35
N ASP A 109 11.00 16.03 -4.87
CA ASP A 109 10.73 16.15 -3.43
C ASP A 109 10.43 14.79 -2.80
N LEU A 110 9.55 14.00 -3.45
CA LEU A 110 9.19 12.68 -2.97
C LEU A 110 10.39 11.74 -3.01
N SER A 111 11.26 11.85 -4.03
CA SER A 111 12.48 11.06 -4.09
C SER A 111 13.47 11.43 -2.98
N ALA A 112 13.56 12.72 -2.63
CA ALA A 112 14.40 13.18 -1.51
C ALA A 112 13.90 12.63 -0.17
N ALA A 113 12.58 12.66 0.07
CA ALA A 113 11.98 12.09 1.28
C ALA A 113 12.14 10.55 1.34
N ALA A 114 11.81 9.87 0.25
CA ALA A 114 11.90 8.41 0.16
C ALA A 114 13.33 7.87 0.16
N GLN A 115 14.30 8.71 -0.22
CA GLN A 115 15.69 8.33 -0.53
C GLN A 115 15.79 7.26 -1.63
N ALA A 116 14.91 7.35 -2.62
CA ALA A 116 14.85 6.48 -3.78
C ALA A 116 14.11 7.18 -4.92
N GLN A 117 14.29 6.75 -6.16
CA GLN A 117 13.57 7.31 -7.30
C GLN A 117 12.07 7.01 -7.17
N VAL A 118 11.27 8.07 -7.07
CA VAL A 118 9.81 8.05 -7.05
C VAL A 118 9.30 8.62 -8.37
N ASN A 119 8.33 7.95 -8.98
CA ASN A 119 7.68 8.46 -10.19
C ASN A 119 6.24 8.92 -9.95
N LEU A 120 5.82 9.94 -10.69
CA LEU A 120 4.46 10.45 -10.71
C LEU A 120 3.86 10.33 -12.11
N GLU A 121 2.80 9.54 -12.22
CA GLU A 121 1.91 9.52 -13.39
C GLU A 121 0.70 10.43 -13.12
N LEU A 122 0.28 11.21 -14.12
CA LEU A 122 -0.96 12.00 -14.03
C LEU A 122 -2.03 11.39 -14.93
N LEU A 123 -3.18 11.12 -14.34
CA LEU A 123 -4.36 10.60 -15.01
C LEU A 123 -5.40 11.71 -15.15
N SER A 124 -6.09 11.74 -16.29
CA SER A 124 -7.30 12.58 -16.42
C SER A 124 -8.34 12.15 -15.37
N VAL A 125 -9.15 13.12 -14.93
CA VAL A 125 -10.28 12.85 -14.02
C VAL A 125 -11.31 11.89 -14.61
N ASP A 126 -11.33 11.75 -15.94
CA ASP A 126 -12.25 10.87 -16.68
C ASP A 126 -11.69 9.46 -16.95
N ASP A 127 -10.40 9.23 -16.73
CA ASP A 127 -9.70 8.02 -17.20
C ASP A 127 -9.58 6.90 -16.15
N LEU A 128 -9.96 7.16 -14.89
CA LEU A 128 -9.77 6.20 -13.80
C LEU A 128 -10.88 5.15 -13.72
N ALA A 129 -10.70 4.04 -14.43
CA ALA A 129 -11.61 2.91 -14.44
C ALA A 129 -11.66 2.14 -13.09
N ILE A 130 -12.83 1.57 -12.80
CA ILE A 130 -13.01 0.62 -11.70
C ILE A 130 -12.78 -0.80 -12.24
N SER A 131 -11.86 -1.53 -11.62
CA SER A 131 -11.52 -2.91 -11.93
C SER A 131 -12.31 -3.90 -11.07
N HIS A 132 -12.43 -5.13 -11.56
CA HIS A 132 -12.91 -6.27 -10.79
C HIS A 132 -11.73 -7.12 -10.30
N PRO A 133 -11.78 -7.67 -9.08
CA PRO A 133 -10.80 -8.63 -8.60
C PRO A 133 -10.73 -9.86 -9.51
N GLU A 134 -9.51 -10.36 -9.74
CA GLU A 134 -9.28 -11.63 -10.43
C GLU A 134 -8.79 -12.69 -9.45
N GLY A 135 -9.20 -13.94 -9.66
CA GLY A 135 -8.84 -15.09 -8.82
C GLY A 135 -10.03 -15.70 -8.08
N ILE A 136 -9.75 -16.48 -7.04
CA ILE A 136 -10.75 -17.14 -6.19
C ILE A 136 -11.03 -16.25 -4.98
N CYS A 137 -12.27 -15.79 -4.85
CA CYS A 137 -12.73 -15.14 -3.62
C CYS A 137 -12.78 -16.18 -2.49
N ILE A 138 -12.14 -15.90 -1.37
CA ILE A 138 -12.17 -16.81 -0.19
C ILE A 138 -13.10 -16.32 0.92
N ASP A 139 -13.84 -15.24 0.70
CA ASP A 139 -14.64 -14.57 1.74
C ASP A 139 -15.82 -15.40 2.27
N ASP A 140 -16.38 -16.29 1.45
CA ASP A 140 -17.54 -17.13 1.82
C ASP A 140 -17.13 -18.43 2.54
N LEU A 141 -15.84 -18.64 2.79
CA LEU A 141 -15.36 -19.81 3.53
C LEU A 141 -15.51 -19.61 5.05
N SER A 142 -15.71 -20.71 5.78
CA SER A 142 -15.63 -20.69 7.25
C SER A 142 -14.16 -20.70 7.69
N PRO A 143 -13.64 -19.68 8.40
CA PRO A 143 -12.24 -19.68 8.86
C PRO A 143 -11.96 -20.88 9.79
N THR A 144 -10.70 -21.34 9.82
CA THR A 144 -10.31 -22.47 10.69
C THR A 144 -10.35 -22.11 12.17
N ARG A 145 -9.87 -20.91 12.51
CA ARG A 145 -9.89 -20.29 13.84
C ARG A 145 -9.95 -18.77 13.66
N LEU A 146 -10.52 -18.05 14.62
CA LEU A 146 -10.51 -16.59 14.62
C LEU A 146 -9.54 -16.08 15.69
N GLU A 147 -8.71 -15.13 15.29
CA GLU A 147 -7.81 -14.37 16.17
C GLU A 147 -8.06 -12.87 15.97
N ASN A 148 -7.64 -12.06 16.94
CA ASN A 148 -7.78 -10.59 16.86
C ASN A 148 -6.50 -9.87 16.43
N HIS A 149 -5.38 -10.58 16.40
CA HIS A 149 -4.09 -10.09 15.93
C HIS A 149 -3.43 -11.11 14.99
N PRO A 150 -2.57 -10.66 14.04
CA PRO A 150 -1.84 -11.51 13.13
C PRO A 150 -1.16 -12.67 13.83
N ASP A 151 -1.56 -13.89 13.46
CA ASP A 151 -1.03 -15.13 14.00
C ASP A 151 -0.62 -16.05 12.85
N ALA A 152 0.69 -16.09 12.59
CA ALA A 152 1.27 -16.88 11.51
C ALA A 152 1.03 -18.40 11.69
N SER A 153 0.74 -18.88 12.90
CA SER A 153 0.42 -20.30 13.15
C SER A 153 -0.87 -20.76 12.47
N LEU A 154 -1.74 -19.82 12.07
CA LEU A 154 -2.95 -20.09 11.30
C LEU A 154 -2.65 -20.59 9.89
N LEU A 155 -1.47 -20.29 9.33
CA LEU A 155 -1.09 -20.64 7.97
C LEU A 155 -0.70 -22.11 7.89
N GLN A 156 -1.47 -22.90 7.14
CA GLN A 156 -1.31 -24.34 7.01
C GLN A 156 -1.48 -24.77 5.55
N HIS A 157 -0.83 -25.86 5.15
CA HIS A 157 -1.13 -26.54 3.89
C HIS A 157 -2.50 -27.22 3.97
N ASP A 158 -3.07 -27.52 2.81
CA ASP A 158 -4.26 -28.36 2.74
C ASP A 158 -3.96 -29.77 3.26
N ALA A 159 -4.80 -30.28 4.15
CA ALA A 159 -4.59 -31.58 4.79
C ALA A 159 -5.05 -32.77 3.94
N GLU A 160 -5.94 -32.52 2.98
CA GLU A 160 -6.54 -33.54 2.13
C GLU A 160 -5.89 -33.60 0.75
N GLN A 161 -5.29 -32.48 0.30
CA GLN A 161 -4.75 -32.32 -1.04
C GLN A 161 -3.26 -31.96 -1.02
N ASP A 162 -2.42 -32.95 -1.28
CA ASP A 162 -0.96 -32.79 -1.37
C ASP A 162 -0.49 -32.58 -2.82
N GLU A 163 -1.00 -31.54 -3.46
CA GLU A 163 -0.66 -31.17 -4.83
C GLU A 163 0.13 -29.85 -4.89
N GLN A 164 0.93 -29.69 -5.95
CA GLN A 164 1.53 -28.41 -6.30
C GLN A 164 0.53 -27.60 -7.13
N VAL A 165 0.32 -26.34 -6.76
CA VAL A 165 -0.63 -25.45 -7.42
C VAL A 165 0.01 -24.12 -7.76
N GLU A 166 -0.51 -23.47 -8.79
CA GLU A 166 -0.42 -22.03 -8.94
C GLU A 166 -1.84 -21.48 -8.82
N VAL A 167 -2.08 -20.64 -7.80
CA VAL A 167 -3.41 -20.10 -7.51
C VAL A 167 -3.34 -18.61 -7.21
N GLN A 168 -4.38 -17.88 -7.60
CA GLN A 168 -4.63 -16.51 -7.19
C GLN A 168 -5.88 -16.46 -6.33
N LEU A 169 -5.71 -16.00 -5.10
CA LEU A 169 -6.76 -15.82 -4.10
C LEU A 169 -6.96 -14.32 -3.86
N TYR A 170 -8.17 -13.94 -3.46
CA TYR A 170 -8.41 -12.60 -2.92
C TYR A 170 -9.45 -12.60 -1.80
N SER A 171 -9.37 -11.60 -0.94
CA SER A 171 -10.34 -11.35 0.13
C SER A 171 -10.63 -9.86 0.27
N HIS A 172 -11.91 -9.50 0.39
CA HIS A 172 -12.35 -8.13 0.70
C HIS A 172 -12.38 -7.81 2.20
N LEU A 173 -12.04 -8.79 3.03
CA LEU A 173 -12.25 -8.75 4.48
C LEU A 173 -11.04 -8.23 5.26
N LEU A 174 -9.97 -7.79 4.56
CA LEU A 174 -8.82 -7.17 5.21
C LEU A 174 -9.23 -5.87 5.90
N ARG A 175 -9.05 -5.84 7.21
CA ARG A 175 -9.27 -4.67 8.07
C ARG A 175 -8.14 -4.60 9.08
N SER A 176 -7.60 -3.41 9.30
CA SER A 176 -6.60 -3.13 10.36
C SER A 176 -6.89 -1.77 10.99
N ASN A 177 -5.99 -1.26 11.83
CA ASN A 177 -6.05 0.07 12.42
C ASN A 177 -4.79 0.85 12.08
N CYS A 178 -4.95 2.16 11.91
CA CYS A 178 -3.82 3.05 11.75
C CYS A 178 -3.09 3.14 13.10
N PRO A 179 -1.76 2.93 13.14
CA PRO A 179 -1.02 2.85 14.39
C PRO A 179 -0.97 4.16 15.16
N VAL A 180 -1.29 5.29 14.52
CA VAL A 180 -1.21 6.62 15.16
C VAL A 180 -2.59 7.17 15.52
N THR A 181 -3.62 7.02 14.66
CA THR A 181 -4.97 7.53 14.95
C THR A 181 -5.92 6.51 15.54
N GLY A 182 -5.61 5.21 15.46
CA GLY A 182 -6.51 4.11 15.84
C GLY A 182 -7.74 3.94 14.93
N GLN A 183 -7.84 4.73 13.85
CA GLN A 183 -8.97 4.63 12.92
C GLN A 183 -8.92 3.34 12.08
N PRO A 184 -10.08 2.81 11.63
CA PRO A 184 -10.18 1.57 10.86
C PRO A 184 -9.69 1.69 9.42
N ASP A 185 -8.74 0.85 9.02
CA ASP A 185 -8.27 0.72 7.63
C ASP A 185 -8.96 -0.46 6.96
N TRP A 186 -9.41 -0.27 5.72
CA TRP A 186 -10.13 -1.28 4.95
C TRP A 186 -9.40 -1.57 3.66
N GLY A 187 -9.32 -2.84 3.26
CA GLY A 187 -8.65 -3.22 2.03
C GLY A 187 -9.20 -4.48 1.40
N THR A 188 -8.83 -4.67 0.14
CA THR A 188 -8.86 -5.98 -0.51
C THR A 188 -7.42 -6.47 -0.61
N VAL A 189 -7.16 -7.73 -0.27
CA VAL A 189 -5.84 -8.35 -0.43
C VAL A 189 -5.92 -9.45 -1.47
N PHE A 190 -4.87 -9.53 -2.29
CA PHE A 190 -4.63 -10.51 -3.34
C PHE A 190 -3.38 -11.30 -2.98
N ILE A 191 -3.47 -12.62 -3.10
CA ILE A 191 -2.35 -13.54 -2.87
C ILE A 191 -2.24 -14.43 -4.11
N ARG A 192 -1.16 -14.27 -4.88
CA ARG A 192 -0.79 -15.25 -5.91
C ARG A 192 0.31 -16.12 -5.33
N TYR A 193 0.12 -17.43 -5.42
CA TYR A 193 0.93 -18.41 -4.72
C TYR A 193 1.23 -19.58 -5.66
N GLN A 194 2.50 -19.99 -5.72
CA GLN A 194 2.92 -21.22 -6.38
C GLN A 194 3.68 -22.10 -5.40
N GLY A 195 3.25 -23.35 -5.23
CA GLY A 195 3.86 -24.31 -4.33
C GLY A 195 2.85 -25.36 -3.84
N LYS A 196 3.17 -26.04 -2.73
CA LYS A 196 2.26 -26.99 -2.10
C LYS A 196 0.96 -26.29 -1.70
N LYS A 197 -0.19 -26.88 -2.05
CA LYS A 197 -1.51 -26.27 -1.89
C LYS A 197 -1.74 -25.74 -0.47
N PRO A 198 -2.03 -24.45 -0.29
CA PRO A 198 -2.37 -23.90 1.00
C PRO A 198 -3.84 -24.17 1.34
N CYS A 199 -4.17 -24.29 2.63
CA CYS A 199 -5.54 -24.36 3.07
C CYS A 199 -6.19 -22.97 2.99
N TYR A 200 -7.13 -22.76 2.07
CA TYR A 200 -7.75 -21.44 1.84
C TYR A 200 -8.51 -20.91 3.06
N ARG A 201 -9.11 -21.80 3.85
CA ARG A 201 -9.78 -21.45 5.12
C ARG A 201 -8.79 -20.91 6.17
N SER A 202 -7.56 -21.39 6.13
CA SER A 202 -6.45 -20.97 6.99
C SER A 202 -5.91 -19.61 6.55
N ILE A 203 -5.75 -19.38 5.24
CA ILE A 203 -5.41 -18.06 4.68
C ILE A 203 -6.48 -17.03 5.05
N LEU A 204 -7.77 -17.37 4.92
CA LEU A 204 -8.86 -16.48 5.33
C LEU A 204 -8.77 -16.13 6.82
N ALA A 205 -8.61 -17.13 7.69
CA ALA A 205 -8.44 -16.94 9.12
C ALA A 205 -7.28 -15.97 9.42
N TYR A 206 -6.14 -16.16 8.76
CA TYR A 206 -4.98 -15.29 8.88
C TYR A 206 -5.28 -13.85 8.43
N ILE A 207 -5.95 -13.64 7.29
CA ILE A 207 -6.35 -12.30 6.84
C ILE A 207 -7.28 -11.62 7.85
N ILE A 208 -8.28 -12.36 8.37
CA ILE A 208 -9.22 -11.83 9.37
C ILE A 208 -8.49 -11.48 10.68
N SER A 209 -7.40 -12.17 11.03
CA SER A 209 -6.66 -11.89 12.26
C SER A 209 -6.04 -10.49 12.32
N TYR A 210 -5.91 -9.78 11.20
CA TYR A 210 -5.50 -8.36 11.18
C TYR A 210 -6.54 -7.41 11.79
N ARG A 211 -7.74 -7.89 12.11
CA ARG A 211 -8.90 -7.04 12.43
C ARG A 211 -8.67 -6.07 13.57
N GLN A 212 -7.84 -6.33 14.58
CA GLN A 212 -7.51 -5.34 15.63
C GLN A 212 -6.03 -4.89 15.59
N HIS A 213 -5.28 -5.30 14.57
CA HIS A 213 -3.87 -4.98 14.42
C HIS A 213 -3.64 -3.50 14.09
N ASN A 214 -2.65 -2.91 14.75
CA ASN A 214 -2.17 -1.56 14.47
C ASN A 214 -0.92 -1.65 13.58
N GLY A 215 -1.01 -1.21 12.33
CA GLY A 215 0.11 -1.27 11.40
C GLY A 215 -0.11 -0.38 10.17
N PHE A 216 0.98 0.15 9.62
CA PHE A 216 0.89 0.83 8.33
C PHE A 216 0.53 -0.17 7.22
N HIS A 217 -0.13 0.29 6.16
CA HIS A 217 -0.62 -0.57 5.07
C HIS A 217 0.53 -1.38 4.44
N GLU A 218 1.66 -0.72 4.23
CA GLU A 218 2.90 -1.31 3.70
C GLU A 218 3.43 -2.40 4.63
N GLN A 219 3.43 -2.15 5.94
CA GLN A 219 3.92 -3.10 6.94
C GLN A 219 3.00 -4.31 7.08
N CYS A 220 1.69 -4.11 6.98
CA CYS A 220 0.71 -5.21 6.97
C CYS A 220 0.98 -6.16 5.80
N VAL A 221 1.20 -5.63 4.59
CA VAL A 221 1.51 -6.46 3.40
C VAL A 221 2.88 -7.11 3.50
N GLU A 222 3.89 -6.40 4.00
CA GLU A 222 5.23 -6.97 4.22
C GLU A 222 5.21 -8.14 5.22
N GLN A 223 4.46 -7.99 6.32
CA GLN A 223 4.26 -9.06 7.30
C GLN A 223 3.50 -10.25 6.69
N MET A 224 2.39 -10.02 5.97
CA MET A 224 1.67 -11.11 5.30
C MET A 224 2.56 -11.87 4.33
N PHE A 225 3.37 -11.17 3.55
CA PHE A 225 4.33 -11.80 2.65
C PHE A 225 5.33 -12.66 3.43
N ALA A 226 5.93 -12.12 4.48
CA ALA A 226 6.92 -12.83 5.29
C ALA A 226 6.34 -14.08 5.97
N ASP A 227 5.16 -13.94 6.61
CA ASP A 227 4.50 -15.03 7.31
C ASP A 227 4.10 -16.16 6.35
N ILE A 228 3.52 -15.82 5.18
CA ILE A 228 3.19 -16.83 4.14
C ILE A 228 4.46 -17.49 3.62
N TRP A 229 5.51 -16.72 3.33
CA TRP A 229 6.77 -17.24 2.82
C TRP A 229 7.39 -18.27 3.79
N GLN A 230 7.45 -17.93 5.07
CA GLN A 230 8.07 -18.77 6.09
C GLN A 230 7.24 -20.00 6.44
N ASN A 231 5.91 -19.87 6.55
CA ASN A 231 5.05 -20.96 7.04
C ASN A 231 4.59 -21.91 5.93
N LEU A 232 4.46 -21.41 4.69
CA LEU A 232 3.98 -22.21 3.56
C LEU A 232 5.07 -22.57 2.56
N ASN A 233 6.25 -21.93 2.63
CA ASN A 233 7.42 -22.15 1.78
C ASN A 233 7.07 -22.28 0.27
N PRO A 234 6.39 -21.27 -0.33
CA PRO A 234 6.11 -21.28 -1.76
C PRO A 234 7.38 -21.20 -2.60
N GLU A 235 7.27 -21.65 -3.85
CA GLU A 235 8.25 -21.38 -4.90
C GLU A 235 8.16 -19.91 -5.36
N LYS A 236 6.93 -19.39 -5.50
CA LYS A 236 6.67 -17.98 -5.86
C LYS A 236 5.49 -17.42 -5.07
N LEU A 237 5.59 -16.14 -4.71
CA LEU A 237 4.58 -15.43 -3.92
C LEU A 237 4.42 -14.00 -4.41
N MET A 238 3.18 -13.54 -4.50
CA MET A 238 2.81 -12.13 -4.55
C MET A 238 1.79 -11.88 -3.44
N VAL A 239 2.00 -10.84 -2.65
CA VAL A 239 0.97 -10.25 -1.78
C VAL A 239 0.76 -8.81 -2.20
N TYR A 240 -0.47 -8.47 -2.57
CA TYR A 240 -0.86 -7.14 -3.02
C TYR A 240 -2.13 -6.72 -2.31
N ALA A 241 -2.13 -5.54 -1.68
CA ALA A 241 -3.35 -4.98 -1.10
C ALA A 241 -3.73 -3.66 -1.76
N THR A 242 -5.03 -3.40 -1.83
CA THR A 242 -5.61 -2.12 -2.24
C THR A 242 -6.46 -1.58 -1.10
N TYR A 243 -5.95 -0.57 -0.40
CA TYR A 243 -6.67 0.04 0.73
C TYR A 243 -7.59 1.17 0.28
N THR A 244 -8.65 1.41 1.05
CA THR A 244 -9.54 2.56 0.84
C THR A 244 -8.82 3.86 1.20
N ARG A 245 -9.14 4.95 0.50
CA ARG A 245 -8.49 6.24 0.73
C ARG A 245 -8.76 6.81 2.12
N ARG A 246 -7.83 7.63 2.61
CA ARG A 246 -8.02 8.56 3.72
C ARG A 246 -7.51 9.94 3.34
N GLY A 247 -8.35 10.94 3.56
CA GLY A 247 -7.99 12.34 3.28
C GLY A 247 -7.53 12.58 1.84
N GLY A 248 -8.13 11.89 0.87
CA GLY A 248 -7.83 12.08 -0.56
C GLY A 248 -6.74 11.16 -1.13
N LEU A 249 -6.11 10.30 -0.32
CA LEU A 249 -5.04 9.40 -0.77
C LEU A 249 -5.31 7.95 -0.39
N ASP A 250 -5.06 7.02 -1.32
CA ASP A 250 -4.98 5.59 -1.02
C ASP A 250 -3.56 5.04 -1.16
N ILE A 251 -3.33 3.86 -0.56
CA ILE A 251 -2.06 3.14 -0.61
C ILE A 251 -2.34 1.72 -1.07
N ASN A 252 -1.53 1.24 -2.01
CA ASN A 252 -1.67 -0.08 -2.60
C ASN A 252 -0.30 -0.78 -2.59
N PRO A 253 0.11 -1.34 -1.44
CA PRO A 253 1.40 -2.02 -1.31
C PRO A 253 1.38 -3.39 -1.99
N CYS A 254 2.40 -3.67 -2.78
CA CYS A 254 2.62 -4.97 -3.41
C CYS A 254 4.05 -5.46 -3.13
N ARG A 255 4.17 -6.74 -2.74
CA ARG A 255 5.44 -7.46 -2.58
C ARG A 255 5.41 -8.72 -3.42
N VAL A 256 6.52 -9.03 -4.08
CA VAL A 256 6.67 -10.19 -4.96
C VAL A 256 7.99 -10.89 -4.71
N SER A 257 8.02 -12.21 -4.77
CA SER A 257 9.30 -12.96 -4.78
C SER A 257 9.99 -12.90 -6.15
N ASP A 258 9.23 -12.63 -7.21
CA ASP A 258 9.66 -12.59 -8.60
C ASP A 258 8.97 -11.43 -9.32
N LEU A 259 9.75 -10.53 -9.91
CA LEU A 259 9.26 -9.34 -10.61
C LEU A 259 8.33 -9.64 -11.80
N THR A 260 8.38 -10.85 -12.37
CA THR A 260 7.45 -11.28 -13.43
C THR A 260 6.00 -11.39 -12.94
N TRP A 261 5.78 -11.43 -11.62
CA TRP A 261 4.47 -11.43 -10.99
C TRP A 261 4.00 -10.06 -10.51
N MET A 262 4.77 -8.99 -10.77
CA MET A 262 4.34 -7.64 -10.45
C MET A 262 3.04 -7.29 -11.20
N PRO A 263 1.93 -7.00 -10.50
CA PRO A 263 0.68 -6.67 -11.15
C PRO A 263 0.72 -5.23 -11.69
N ARG A 264 -0.28 -4.88 -12.48
CA ARG A 264 -0.57 -3.48 -12.79
C ARG A 264 -1.36 -2.86 -11.63
N PRO A 265 -1.16 -1.57 -11.32
CA PRO A 265 -1.99 -0.90 -10.32
C PRO A 265 -3.45 -0.87 -10.79
N ILE A 266 -4.36 -1.26 -9.90
CA ILE A 266 -5.81 -1.26 -10.14
C ILE A 266 -6.52 -0.35 -9.16
N ARG A 267 -7.81 -0.08 -9.43
CA ARG A 267 -8.73 0.55 -8.49
C ARG A 267 -10.00 -0.28 -8.36
N LEU A 268 -10.36 -0.66 -7.14
CA LEU A 268 -11.59 -1.38 -6.83
C LEU A 268 -12.70 -0.45 -6.38
N ALA A 269 -13.93 -0.97 -6.33
CA ALA A 269 -15.14 -0.18 -6.06
C ALA A 269 -15.15 0.59 -4.72
N ARG A 270 -14.43 0.12 -3.69
CA ARG A 270 -14.39 0.76 -2.36
C ARG A 270 -13.32 1.86 -2.22
N GLN A 271 -12.43 2.01 -3.20
CA GLN A 271 -11.29 2.94 -3.15
C GLN A 271 -11.66 4.39 -3.47
#